data_AF-A0A920G1E6-F1
#
_entry.id   AF-A0A920G1E6-F1
#
_cell.length_a   1.000
_cell.length_b   1.000
_cell.length_c   1.000
_cell.angle_alpha   90.00
_cell.angle_beta   90.00
_cell.angle_gamma   90.00
#
_symmetry.space_group_name_H-M   'P 1'
#
loop_
_entity.id
_entity.type
_entity.pdbx_description
1 polymer ?
#
loop_
_entity_poly.entity_id
_entity_poly.type
_entity_poly.pdbx_seq_one_letter_code
_entity_poly.pdbx_strand_id
1 'polypeptide(L)' 'MVFKSKNFCIVLSSPSGAGKTSISKMLLKKDKSISLSISCTTRPKRKGEVNKKDYIFLNDKAIF' A
#
# COMPACT_ATOMS: atom_id res chain seq x y z
N MET A 1 3.69 -19.34 -7.24
CA MET A 1 3.47 -19.16 -5.79
C MET A 1 2.05 -19.62 -5.53
N VAL A 2 1.87 -20.79 -4.91
CA VAL A 2 0.54 -21.37 -4.65
C VAL A 2 0.24 -21.14 -3.18
N PHE A 3 -0.66 -20.20 -2.89
CA PHE A 3 -1.10 -19.91 -1.53
C PHE A 3 -2.17 -20.94 -1.13
N LYS A 4 -1.90 -21.67 -0.04
CA LYS A 4 -2.72 -22.82 0.40
C LYS A 4 -3.96 -22.38 1.21
N SER A 5 -4.02 -21.13 1.67
CA SER A 5 -5.15 -20.54 2.40
C SER A 5 -5.86 -19.47 1.56
N LYS A 6 -7.20 -19.43 1.64
CA LYS A 6 -8.02 -18.40 0.95
C LYS A 6 -7.78 -16.98 1.49
N ASN A 7 -7.24 -16.86 2.70
CA ASN A 7 -6.93 -15.59 3.34
C ASN A 7 -5.44 -15.58 3.67
N PHE A 8 -4.68 -14.75 2.97
CA PHE A 8 -3.25 -14.55 3.23
C PHE A 8 -2.90 -13.08 3.08
N CYS A 9 -1.93 -12.60 3.85
CA CYS A 9 -1.40 -11.25 3.78
C CYS A 9 0.01 -11.29 3.19
N ILE A 10 0.29 -10.40 2.24
CA ILE A 10 1.63 -10.24 1.67
C ILE A 10 2.25 -8.97 2.25
N VAL A 11 3.37 -9.12 2.96
CA VAL A 11 4.15 -7.99 3.47
C VAL A 11 5.40 -7.83 2.60
N LEU A 12 5.51 -6.70 1.91
CA LEU A 12 6.69 -6.34 1.13
C LEU A 12 7.52 -5.30 1.92
N SER A 13 8.71 -5.68 2.38
CA SER A 13 9.65 -4.79 3.08
C SER A 13 11.01 -4.74 2.37
N SER A 14 11.65 -3.58 2.38
CA SER A 14 13.02 -3.32 1.90
C SER A 14 13.40 -1.84 2.18
N PRO A 15 14.59 -1.34 1.81
CA PRO A 15 14.91 0.09 1.85
C PRO A 15 14.10 0.94 0.85
N SER A 16 14.13 2.26 0.99
CA SER A 16 13.59 3.16 -0.05
C SER A 16 14.37 2.97 -1.36
N GLY A 17 13.67 3.04 -2.51
CA GLY A 17 14.30 2.86 -3.83
C GLY A 17 14.48 1.41 -4.31
N ALA A 18 14.36 0.40 -3.43
CA ALA A 18 14.56 -1.01 -3.79
C ALA A 18 13.37 -1.67 -4.54
N GLY A 19 12.44 -0.89 -5.09
CA GLY A 19 11.42 -1.41 -6.02
C GLY A 19 10.12 -1.99 -5.42
N LYS A 20 9.86 -1.89 -4.11
CA LYS A 20 8.60 -2.39 -3.49
C LYS A 20 7.33 -1.94 -4.22
N THR A 21 7.25 -0.65 -4.52
CA THR A 21 6.09 -0.07 -5.19
C THR A 21 5.92 -0.61 -6.61
N SER A 22 7.03 -0.93 -7.29
CA SER A 22 6.98 -1.54 -8.61
C SER A 22 6.45 -2.98 -8.55
N ILE A 23 6.94 -3.76 -7.58
CA ILE A 23 6.51 -5.15 -7.36
C ILE A 23 5.03 -5.20 -6.93
N SER A 24 4.60 -4.36 -5.99
CA SER A 24 3.20 -4.34 -5.55
C SER A 24 2.26 -3.99 -6.71
N LYS A 25 2.61 -3.01 -7.56
CA LYS A 25 1.86 -2.68 -8.77
C LYS A 25 1.79 -3.85 -9.77
N MET A 26 2.88 -4.60 -9.93
CA MET A 26 2.90 -5.78 -10.80
C MET A 26 1.97 -6.88 -10.27
N LEU A 27 1.99 -7.14 -8.96
CA LEU A 27 1.12 -8.13 -8.32
C LEU A 27 -0.36 -7.78 -8.51
N LEU A 28 -0.74 -6.53 -8.23
CA LEU A 28 -2.13 -6.06 -8.39
C LEU A 28 -2.61 -6.13 -9.85
N LYS A 29 -1.71 -5.95 -10.83
CA LYS A 29 -2.04 -6.11 -12.26
C LYS A 29 -2.22 -7.57 -12.65
N LYS A 30 -1.38 -8.46 -12.08
CA LYS A 30 -1.34 -9.88 -12.44
C LYS A 30 -2.46 -10.68 -11.80
N ASP A 31 -2.90 -10.29 -10.61
CA ASP A 31 -3.91 -11.02 -9.85
C ASP A 31 -4.93 -10.05 -9.22
N LYS A 32 -6.16 -10.09 -9.76
CA LYS A 32 -7.27 -9.24 -9.31
C LYS A 32 -7.84 -9.65 -7.95
N SER A 33 -7.48 -10.82 -7.43
CA SER A 33 -7.86 -11.23 -6.08
C SER A 33 -7.04 -10.53 -4.99
N ILE A 34 -5.92 -9.91 -5.37
CA ILE A 34 -5.06 -9.14 -4.46
C ILE A 34 -5.54 -7.70 -4.43
N SER A 35 -5.76 -7.18 -3.22
CA SER A 35 -6.05 -5.78 -2.97
C SER A 35 -4.92 -5.13 -2.17
N LEU A 36 -4.64 -3.86 -2.46
CA LEU A 36 -3.67 -3.09 -1.68
C LEU A 36 -4.35 -2.55 -0.41
N SER A 37 -3.71 -2.77 0.74
CA SER A 37 -4.08 -2.07 1.97
C SER A 37 -3.49 -0.66 1.96
N ILE A 38 -4.36 0.35 2.01
CA ILE A 38 -3.96 1.77 2.01
C ILE A 38 -3.94 2.25 3.47
N SER A 39 -2.76 2.56 3.99
CA SER A 39 -2.61 3.02 5.38
C SER A 39 -3.05 4.46 5.57
N CYS A 40 -3.47 4.80 6.79
CA CYS A 40 -3.70 6.17 7.21
C CYS A 40 -2.40 6.84 7.68
N THR A 41 -2.27 8.16 7.50
CA THR A 41 -1.14 8.94 8.02
C THR A 41 -1.55 10.39 8.28
N THR A 42 -0.96 11.02 9.31
CA THR A 42 -1.07 12.47 9.57
C THR A 42 0.05 13.28 8.92
N ARG A 43 1.08 12.60 8.40
CA ARG A 43 2.18 13.23 7.69
C ARG A 43 1.65 14.09 6.52
N PRO A 44 2.21 15.28 6.27
CA PRO A 44 1.95 16.03 5.06
C PRO A 44 2.28 15.24 3.79
N LYS A 45 1.35 15.32 2.83
CA LYS A 45 1.48 14.73 1.50
C LYS A 45 2.72 15.27 0.77
N ARG A 46 3.54 14.40 0.20
CA ARG A 46 4.69 14.76 -0.67
C ARG A 46 4.22 15.06 -2.10
N LYS A 47 5.05 15.78 -2.88
CA LYS A 47 4.78 16.06 -4.30
C LYS A 47 4.56 14.75 -5.06
N GLY A 48 3.43 14.63 -5.75
CA GLY A 48 3.07 13.48 -6.58
C GLY A 48 2.32 12.35 -5.86
N GLU A 49 2.22 12.35 -4.53
CA GLU A 49 1.33 11.41 -3.83
C GLU A 49 -0.15 11.72 -4.17
N VAL A 50 -1.07 10.83 -3.84
CA VAL A 50 -2.52 10.96 -4.07
C VAL A 50 -3.27 10.38 -2.87
N ASN A 51 -4.23 11.14 -2.35
CA ASN A 51 -5.06 10.71 -1.22
C ASN A 51 -5.96 9.54 -1.63
N LYS A 52 -6.19 8.58 -0.72
CA LYS A 52 -6.89 7.30 -0.97
C LYS A 52 -6.25 6.41 -2.04
N LYS A 53 -4.98 6.65 -2.37
CA LYS A 53 -4.20 5.81 -3.29
C LYS A 53 -2.86 5.44 -2.70
N ASP A 54 -2.08 6.43 -2.29
CA ASP A 54 -0.78 6.21 -1.65
C ASP A 54 -0.95 6.11 -0.13
N TYR A 55 -1.73 7.03 0.46
CA TYR A 55 -2.17 7.01 1.84
C TYR A 55 -3.57 7.62 1.96
N ILE A 56 -4.27 7.31 3.05
CA ILE A 56 -5.38 8.12 3.55
C ILE A 56 -4.75 9.21 4.43
N PHE A 57 -4.65 10.43 3.90
CA PHE A 57 -4.10 11.55 4.63
C PHE A 57 -5.16 12.12 5.57
N LEU A 58 -4.93 11.98 6.87
CA LEU A 58 -5.76 12.51 7.93
C LEU A 58 -5.18 13.85 8.41
N ASN A 59 -6.01 14.70 8.98
CA ASN A 59 -5.54 15.83 9.77
C ASN A 59 -5.33 15.38 11.23
N ASP A 60 -4.51 16.09 11.99
CA ASP A 60 -4.21 15.73 13.39
C ASP A 60 -5.47 15.67 14.28
N LYS A 61 -6.51 16.40 13.89
CA LYS A 61 -7.82 16.38 14.56
C LYS A 61 -8.66 15.13 14.27
N ALA A 62 -8.37 14.36 13.22
CA ALA A 62 -9.17 13.19 12.82
C ALA A 62 -8.82 11.91 13.58
N ILE A 63 -7.81 11.94 14.45
CA ILE A 63 -7.39 10.77 15.24
C ILE A 63 -7.99 10.80 16.67
N PHE A 64 -8.57 11.93 17.07
CA PHE A 64 -9.18 12.11 18.40
C PHE A 64 -10.68 12.39 18.30
#